data_AF-A0A846P2H5-F1
#
_entry.id   AF-A0A846P2H5-F1
#
_cell.length_a   1.000
_cell.length_b   1.000
_cell.length_c   1.000
_cell.angle_alpha   90.00
_cell.angle_beta   90.00
_cell.angle_gamma   90.00
#
_symmetry.space_group_name_H-M   'P 1'
#
loop_
_entity.id
_entity.type
_entity.pdbx_description
1 polymer ?
#
loop_
_entity_poly.entity_id
_entity_poly.type
_entity_poly.pdbx_seq_one_letter_code
_entity_poly.pdbx_strand_id
1 'polypeptide(L)'
;MVAKKGKKTVKKRKVPEKTKAVKTAHGKGCPECGSSNIRFDHSRGESVCENCGAVIGESMIDLTQEWRAFDEDQRSRRVRTGAALTPTKHDEGITTEIGKGRGELFKVSSKKRAQYYRLTKWHKRLIKSKDRNLSFAFSELQRLISYLHLSRAVHEKVAKL
;
A
#
# COMPACT_ATOMS: atom_id res chain seq x y z
N MET A 1 -37.43 16.02 -34.65
CA MET A 1 -37.24 16.85 -33.43
C MET A 1 -36.07 16.29 -32.62
N VAL A 2 -34.88 16.91 -32.72
CA VAL A 2 -33.64 16.42 -32.11
C VAL A 2 -33.45 17.07 -30.74
N ALA A 3 -33.66 16.30 -29.66
CA ALA A 3 -33.46 16.77 -28.30
C ALA A 3 -31.97 16.87 -27.97
N LYS A 4 -31.42 18.10 -27.95
CA LYS A 4 -30.07 18.40 -27.45
C LYS A 4 -30.00 18.11 -25.94
N LYS A 5 -29.42 16.97 -25.56
CA LYS A 5 -29.07 16.67 -24.16
C LYS A 5 -27.92 17.60 -23.72
N GLY A 6 -28.24 18.55 -22.85
CA GLY A 6 -27.28 19.47 -22.24
C GLY A 6 -26.21 18.73 -21.44
N LYS A 7 -24.94 18.99 -21.75
CA LYS A 7 -23.78 18.54 -20.97
C LYS A 7 -23.76 19.31 -19.65
N LYS A 8 -24.20 18.69 -18.54
CA LYS A 8 -23.93 19.22 -17.19
C LYS A 8 -22.45 19.00 -16.87
N THR A 9 -21.69 20.08 -16.88
CA THR A 9 -20.29 20.11 -16.43
C THR A 9 -20.25 19.99 -14.91
N VAL A 10 -19.78 18.84 -14.41
CA VAL A 10 -19.53 18.64 -12.98
C VAL A 10 -18.30 19.45 -12.60
N LYS A 11 -18.52 20.59 -11.94
CA LYS A 11 -17.45 21.38 -11.31
C LYS A 11 -16.77 20.52 -10.23
N LYS A 12 -15.57 20.02 -10.50
CA LYS A 12 -14.71 19.37 -9.49
C LYS A 12 -14.42 20.38 -8.39
N ARG A 13 -14.90 20.12 -7.17
CA ARG A 13 -14.50 20.87 -5.97
C ARG A 13 -13.05 20.49 -5.67
N LYS A 14 -12.14 21.47 -5.77
CA LYS A 14 -10.74 21.35 -5.36
C LYS A 14 -10.72 21.28 -3.83
N VAL A 15 -10.38 20.13 -3.26
CA VAL A 15 -10.11 20.01 -1.83
C VAL A 15 -8.73 20.64 -1.58
N PRO A 16 -8.57 21.57 -0.64
CA PRO A 16 -7.26 22.12 -0.30
C PRO A 16 -6.49 21.07 0.49
N GLU A 17 -5.57 20.40 -0.20
CA GLU A 17 -4.61 19.46 0.39
C GLU A 17 -3.56 20.28 1.15
N LYS A 18 -3.78 20.50 2.45
CA LYS A 18 -2.77 21.09 3.34
C LYS A 18 -1.74 20.02 3.68
N THR A 19 -0.84 19.73 2.75
CA THR A 19 0.40 19.01 3.06
C THR A 19 1.31 19.97 3.82
N LYS A 20 1.29 19.88 5.16
CA LYS A 20 2.39 20.43 5.96
C LYS A 20 3.63 19.62 5.58
N ALA A 21 4.47 20.17 4.72
CA ALA A 21 5.79 19.65 4.45
C ALA A 21 6.57 19.64 5.76
N VAL A 22 6.74 18.46 6.35
CA VAL A 22 7.69 18.24 7.44
C VAL A 22 9.07 18.51 6.82
N LYS A 23 9.63 19.68 7.12
CA LYS A 23 11.00 20.01 6.75
C LYS A 23 11.91 19.12 7.59
N THR A 24 12.30 17.96 7.08
CA THR A 24 13.45 17.24 7.63
C THR A 24 14.70 18.01 7.21
N ALA A 25 15.12 18.94 8.07
CA ALA A 25 16.43 19.55 7.98
C ALA A 25 17.47 18.47 8.27
N HIS A 26 17.90 17.75 7.26
CA HIS A 26 19.07 16.87 7.35
C HIS A 26 20.35 17.71 7.24
N GLY A 27 20.59 18.55 8.24
CA GLY A 27 21.95 18.92 8.61
C GLY A 27 22.54 17.73 9.35
N LYS A 28 23.59 17.09 8.81
CA LYS A 28 24.23 15.90 9.40
C LYS A 28 25.00 16.19 10.71
N GLY A 29 24.68 17.27 11.40
CA GLY A 29 25.43 17.74 12.57
C GLY A 29 24.55 18.52 13.54
N CYS A 30 25.00 18.55 14.79
CA CYS A 30 24.37 19.29 15.85
C CYS A 30 24.46 20.81 15.58
N PRO A 31 23.36 21.58 15.69
CA PRO A 31 23.37 23.02 15.45
C PRO A 31 24.20 23.81 16.46
N GLU A 32 24.41 23.27 17.66
CA GLU A 32 25.11 23.94 18.76
C GLU A 32 26.64 23.75 18.70
N CYS A 33 27.11 22.52 18.46
CA CYS A 33 28.54 22.18 18.53
C CYS A 33 29.14 21.72 17.19
N GLY A 34 28.35 21.64 16.13
CA GLY A 34 28.79 21.13 14.82
C GLY A 34 29.20 19.66 14.80
N SER A 35 29.08 18.93 15.92
CA SER A 35 29.47 17.52 15.99
C SER A 35 28.48 16.61 15.24
N SER A 36 29.00 15.53 14.67
CA SER A 36 28.22 14.50 13.95
C SER A 36 27.78 13.34 14.84
N ASN A 37 28.16 13.34 16.12
CA ASN A 37 27.86 12.26 17.06
C ASN A 37 26.46 12.45 17.66
N ILE A 38 25.48 11.91 16.97
CA ILE A 38 24.07 11.95 17.33
C ILE A 38 23.64 10.54 17.72
N ARG A 39 23.16 10.38 18.95
CA ARG A 39 22.57 9.14 19.45
C ARG A 39 21.05 9.23 19.41
N PHE A 40 20.42 8.13 19.00
CA PHE A 40 18.97 7.99 19.02
C PHE A 40 18.54 7.30 20.32
N ASP A 41 17.67 7.96 21.09
CA ASP A 41 17.01 7.36 22.23
C ASP A 41 15.62 6.87 21.81
N HIS A 42 15.49 5.56 21.61
CA HIS A 42 14.24 4.92 21.24
C HIS A 42 13.17 4.97 22.33
N SER A 43 13.56 5.15 23.61
CA SER A 43 12.60 5.17 24.72
C SER A 43 11.82 6.48 24.79
N ARG A 44 12.46 7.60 24.41
CA ARG A 44 11.87 8.94 24.37
C ARG A 44 11.50 9.41 22.97
N GLY A 45 12.01 8.75 21.92
CA GLY A 45 11.81 9.18 20.54
C GLY A 45 12.58 10.46 20.21
N GLU A 46 13.74 10.64 20.84
CA GLU A 46 14.57 11.84 20.75
C GLU A 46 15.91 11.52 20.06
N SER A 47 16.43 12.46 19.27
CA SER A 47 17.81 12.42 18.78
C SER A 47 18.66 13.43 19.54
N VAL A 48 19.65 12.92 20.27
CA VAL A 48 20.46 13.71 21.20
C VAL A 48 21.91 13.72 20.74
N CYS A 49 22.53 14.89 20.75
CA CYS A 49 23.97 15.01 20.54
C CYS A 49 24.73 14.51 21.78
N GLU A 50 25.65 13.56 21.62
CA GLU A 50 26.43 13.03 22.75
C GLU A 50 27.43 14.05 23.31
N ASN A 51 27.86 15.01 22.49
CA ASN A 51 28.92 15.95 22.86
C ASN A 51 28.42 17.16 23.66
N CYS A 52 27.21 17.65 23.38
CA CYS A 52 26.65 18.84 24.04
C CYS A 52 25.27 18.62 24.67
N GLY A 53 24.69 17.42 24.54
CA GLY A 53 23.39 17.09 25.11
C GLY A 53 22.19 17.76 24.42
N ALA A 54 22.41 18.48 23.31
CA ALA A 54 21.33 19.16 22.59
C ALA A 54 20.40 18.14 21.90
N VAL A 55 19.10 18.32 22.08
CA VAL A 55 18.05 17.55 21.39
C VAL A 55 17.82 18.17 20.01
N ILE A 56 18.09 17.40 18.95
CA ILE A 56 18.04 17.85 17.56
C ILE A 56 16.67 17.57 16.95
N GLY A 57 16.04 16.47 17.39
CA GLY A 57 14.72 16.07 16.94
C GLY A 57 13.96 15.39 18.08
N GLU A 58 12.69 15.74 18.19
CA GLU A 58 11.74 15.22 19.16
C GLU A 58 10.59 14.51 18.44
N SER A 59 9.85 13.67 19.15
CA SER A 59 8.63 12.99 18.64
C SER A 59 8.88 12.14 17.39
N MET A 60 9.99 11.41 17.36
CA MET A 60 10.28 10.49 16.27
C MET A 60 9.28 9.32 16.27
N ILE A 61 8.73 9.02 15.10
CA ILE A 61 7.78 7.91 14.93
C ILE A 61 8.56 6.62 14.78
N ASP A 62 8.24 5.62 15.60
CA ASP A 62 8.75 4.26 15.42
C ASP A 62 8.07 3.61 14.20
N LEU A 63 8.88 3.16 13.25
CA LEU A 63 8.44 2.47 12.03
C LEU A 63 8.56 0.95 12.14
N THR A 64 9.00 0.43 13.28
CA THR A 64 9.12 -1.01 13.51
C THR A 64 7.75 -1.67 13.67
N GLN A 65 7.73 -3.00 13.56
CA GLN A 65 6.50 -3.76 13.74
C GLN A 65 6.11 -3.80 15.21
N GLU A 66 5.00 -3.14 15.57
CA GLU A 66 4.43 -3.16 16.92
C GLU A 66 4.02 -4.59 17.36
N TRP A 67 3.68 -5.46 16.39
CA TRP A 67 3.26 -6.83 16.64
C TRP A 67 4.38 -7.82 16.32
N ARG A 68 4.51 -8.84 17.17
CA ARG A 68 5.44 -9.96 16.95
C ARG A 68 4.71 -11.10 16.26
N ALA A 69 5.32 -11.67 15.22
CA ALA A 69 4.87 -12.91 14.59
C ALA A 69 6.06 -13.76 14.19
N PHE A 70 5.97 -15.06 14.44
CA PHE A 70 7.01 -16.03 14.07
C PHE A 70 6.63 -16.76 12.78
N ASP A 71 5.35 -17.08 12.65
CA ASP A 71 4.79 -17.74 11.47
C ASP A 71 3.99 -16.75 10.61
N GLU A 72 3.88 -17.07 9.32
CA GLU A 72 3.14 -16.26 8.35
C GLU A 72 1.63 -16.19 8.68
N ASP A 73 1.06 -17.27 9.23
CA ASP A 73 -0.33 -17.28 9.69
C ASP A 73 -0.57 -16.33 10.86
N GLN A 74 0.36 -16.30 11.82
CA GLN A 74 0.28 -15.36 12.94
C GLN A 74 0.44 -13.91 12.45
N ARG A 75 1.34 -13.69 11.49
CA ARG A 75 1.52 -12.39 10.83
C ARG A 75 0.21 -11.96 10.18
N SER A 76 -0.40 -12.79 9.32
CA SER A 76 -1.62 -12.43 8.60
C SER A 76 -2.79 -12.04 9.52
N ARG A 77 -2.89 -12.63 10.71
CA ARG A 77 -3.94 -12.31 11.70
C ARG A 77 -3.65 -11.04 12.51
N ARG A 78 -2.38 -10.72 12.74
CA ARG A 78 -1.96 -9.58 13.59
C ARG A 78 -1.74 -8.30 12.80
N VAL A 79 -1.40 -8.41 11.51
CA VAL A 79 -1.21 -7.26 10.63
C VAL A 79 -2.52 -6.47 10.56
N ARG A 80 -2.46 -5.19 10.96
CA ARG A 80 -3.62 -4.27 10.88
C ARG A 80 -3.85 -3.74 9.47
N THR A 81 -2.81 -3.76 8.65
CA THR A 81 -2.85 -3.32 7.25
C THR A 81 -3.17 -4.48 6.31
N GLY A 82 -3.40 -4.17 5.04
CA GLY A 82 -3.51 -5.19 4.00
C GLY A 82 -2.16 -5.90 3.72
N ALA A 83 -2.16 -6.73 2.68
CA ALA A 83 -0.96 -7.36 2.16
C ALA A 83 0.09 -6.32 1.74
N ALA A 84 1.36 -6.69 1.81
CA ALA A 84 2.46 -5.85 1.33
C ALA A 84 2.35 -5.62 -0.19
N LEU A 85 2.82 -4.46 -0.63
CA LEU A 85 2.93 -4.14 -2.05
C LEU A 85 3.99 -5.04 -2.70
N THR A 86 3.66 -5.59 -3.87
CA THR A 86 4.53 -6.51 -4.60
C THR A 86 4.53 -6.16 -6.08
N PRO A 87 5.69 -5.90 -6.71
CA PRO A 87 5.76 -5.53 -8.13
C PRO A 87 5.32 -6.67 -9.07
N THR A 88 5.20 -7.90 -8.54
CA THR A 88 4.78 -9.09 -9.27
C THR A 88 3.30 -9.09 -9.68
N LYS A 89 2.51 -8.09 -9.25
CA LYS A 89 1.09 -7.95 -9.57
C LYS A 89 0.86 -6.66 -10.35
N HIS A 90 -0.12 -6.67 -11.25
CA HIS A 90 -0.43 -5.56 -12.16
C HIS A 90 -0.69 -4.21 -11.48
N ASP A 91 -1.33 -4.22 -10.30
CA ASP A 91 -1.58 -3.01 -9.48
C ASP A 91 -0.76 -3.03 -8.17
N GLU A 92 0.41 -3.67 -8.20
CA GLU A 92 1.26 -3.89 -7.02
C GLU A 92 0.58 -4.66 -5.86
N GLY A 93 -0.61 -5.21 -6.08
CA GLY A 93 -1.43 -5.86 -5.06
C GLY A 93 -2.41 -4.95 -4.33
N ILE A 94 -2.66 -3.73 -4.82
CA ILE A 94 -3.64 -2.79 -4.25
C ILE A 94 -5.09 -3.21 -4.55
N THR A 95 -5.31 -3.98 -5.61
CA THR A 95 -6.64 -4.46 -6.01
C THR A 95 -7.26 -5.32 -4.91
N THR A 96 -8.50 -5.01 -4.54
CA THR A 96 -9.31 -5.84 -3.64
C THR A 96 -10.31 -6.66 -4.43
N GLU A 97 -10.71 -7.81 -3.90
CA GLU A 97 -11.80 -8.62 -4.47
C GLU A 97 -12.96 -8.70 -3.49
N ILE A 98 -14.19 -8.53 -4.00
CA ILE A 98 -15.39 -8.81 -3.22
C ILE A 98 -15.46 -10.33 -3.04
N GLY A 99 -15.26 -10.79 -1.81
CA GLY A 99 -15.15 -12.19 -1.44
C GLY A 99 -16.32 -13.06 -1.95
N LYS A 100 -16.00 -14.29 -2.33
CA LYS A 100 -16.96 -15.33 -2.74
C LYS A 100 -17.10 -16.43 -1.69
N GLY A 101 -16.82 -16.12 -0.42
CA GLY A 101 -16.89 -17.11 0.66
C GLY A 101 -18.25 -17.79 0.65
N ARG A 102 -18.27 -19.12 0.54
CA ARG A 102 -19.52 -19.93 0.64
C ARG A 102 -20.20 -19.70 1.99
N GLY A 103 -19.46 -19.33 3.03
CA GLY A 103 -20.04 -18.98 4.32
C GLY A 103 -20.81 -17.67 4.30
N GLU A 104 -20.30 -16.62 3.65
CA GLU A 104 -20.87 -15.27 3.77
C GLU A 104 -22.03 -15.03 2.80
N LEU A 105 -21.89 -15.47 1.55
CA LEU A 105 -22.91 -15.22 0.52
C LEU A 105 -24.22 -16.00 0.76
N PHE A 106 -24.12 -17.13 1.46
CA PHE A 106 -25.26 -17.98 1.82
C PHE A 106 -25.90 -17.57 3.17
N LYS A 107 -25.23 -16.77 3.99
CA LYS A 107 -25.81 -16.15 5.20
C LYS A 107 -26.73 -14.97 4.89
N VAL A 108 -26.70 -14.44 3.66
CA VAL A 108 -27.51 -13.30 3.25
C VAL A 108 -28.78 -13.74 2.54
N SER A 109 -29.88 -13.00 2.74
CA SER A 109 -31.15 -13.25 2.05
C SER A 109 -31.00 -13.25 0.52
N SER A 110 -31.84 -14.04 -0.16
CA SER A 110 -31.82 -14.21 -1.62
C SER A 110 -31.80 -12.89 -2.40
N LYS A 111 -32.59 -11.90 -1.97
CA LYS A 111 -32.64 -10.56 -2.57
C LYS A 111 -31.30 -9.82 -2.46
N LYS A 112 -30.63 -9.89 -1.31
CA LYS A 112 -29.30 -9.29 -1.09
C LYS A 112 -28.21 -10.05 -1.86
N ARG A 113 -28.34 -11.37 -2.00
CA ARG A 113 -27.42 -12.18 -2.81
C ARG A 113 -27.37 -11.70 -4.27
N ALA A 114 -28.52 -11.41 -4.86
CA ALA A 114 -28.59 -10.82 -6.20
C ALA A 114 -27.90 -9.44 -6.29
N GLN A 115 -27.96 -8.63 -5.22
CA GLN A 115 -27.25 -7.36 -5.14
C GLN A 115 -25.73 -7.56 -5.10
N TYR A 116 -25.23 -8.51 -4.28
CA TYR A 116 -23.80 -8.84 -4.24
C TYR A 116 -23.29 -9.32 -5.60
N TYR A 117 -24.02 -10.19 -6.29
CA TYR A 117 -23.62 -10.61 -7.65
C TYR A 117 -23.53 -9.43 -8.62
N ARG A 118 -24.46 -8.46 -8.53
CA ARG A 118 -24.40 -7.23 -9.32
C ARG A 118 -23.15 -6.41 -8.96
N LEU A 119 -22.86 -6.24 -7.68
CA LEU A 119 -21.66 -5.53 -7.21
C LEU A 119 -20.38 -6.19 -7.72
N THR A 120 -20.23 -7.51 -7.58
CA THR A 120 -19.06 -8.24 -8.10
C THR A 120 -18.93 -8.11 -9.62
N LYS A 121 -20.05 -8.14 -10.35
CA LYS A 121 -20.05 -7.96 -11.81
C LYS A 121 -19.62 -6.54 -12.20
N TRP A 122 -20.06 -5.53 -11.46
CA TRP A 122 -19.64 -4.14 -11.67
C TRP A 122 -18.18 -3.93 -11.31
N HIS A 123 -17.70 -4.49 -10.20
CA HIS A 123 -16.31 -4.41 -9.76
C HIS A 123 -15.35 -4.90 -10.84
N LYS A 124 -15.63 -6.08 -11.43
CA LYS A 124 -14.81 -6.65 -12.51
C LYS A 124 -14.75 -5.81 -13.79
N ARG A 125 -15.76 -4.96 -14.04
CA ARG A 125 -15.80 -4.11 -15.23
C ARG A 125 -14.94 -2.86 -15.12
N LEU A 126 -14.54 -2.48 -13.90
CA LEU A 126 -13.70 -1.30 -13.67
C LEU A 126 -12.25 -1.50 -14.15
N ILE A 127 -11.83 -2.76 -14.31
CA ILE A 127 -10.47 -3.12 -14.73
C ILE A 127 -10.27 -2.73 -16.20
N LYS A 128 -9.24 -1.93 -16.48
CA LYS A 128 -8.94 -1.46 -17.83
C LYS A 128 -8.38 -2.60 -18.69
N SER A 129 -8.31 -2.40 -20.00
CA SER A 129 -7.70 -3.38 -20.92
C SER A 129 -6.22 -3.59 -20.63
N LYS A 130 -5.49 -2.50 -20.30
CA LYS A 130 -4.07 -2.55 -19.94
C LYS A 130 -3.82 -3.45 -18.73
N ASP A 131 -4.59 -3.28 -17.67
CA ASP A 131 -4.44 -4.00 -16.40
C ASP A 131 -4.76 -5.49 -16.56
N ARG A 132 -5.74 -5.83 -17.41
CA ARG A 132 -6.04 -7.21 -17.81
C ARG A 132 -4.88 -7.84 -18.59
N ASN A 133 -4.29 -7.10 -19.52
CA ASN A 133 -3.15 -7.58 -20.29
C ASN A 133 -1.92 -7.81 -19.39
N LEU A 134 -1.64 -6.88 -18.47
CA LEU A 134 -0.56 -7.03 -17.48
C LEU A 134 -0.81 -8.21 -16.55
N SER A 135 -2.04 -8.42 -16.10
CA SER A 135 -2.40 -9.59 -15.29
C SER A 135 -2.08 -10.89 -16.01
N PHE A 136 -2.39 -10.97 -17.31
CA PHE A 136 -2.07 -12.13 -18.14
C PHE A 136 -0.55 -12.29 -18.32
N ALA A 137 0.16 -11.22 -18.68
CA ALA A 137 1.61 -11.24 -18.83
C ALA A 137 2.34 -11.67 -17.56
N PHE A 138 1.93 -11.16 -16.39
CA PHE A 138 2.51 -11.57 -15.11
C PHE A 138 2.21 -13.02 -14.75
N SER A 139 1.04 -13.55 -15.12
CA SER A 139 0.74 -14.97 -14.92
C SER A 139 1.65 -15.87 -15.77
N GLU A 140 1.96 -15.45 -17.00
CA GLU A 140 2.87 -16.19 -17.89
C GLU A 140 4.33 -16.08 -17.43
N LEU A 141 4.74 -14.89 -16.99
CA LEU A 141 6.04 -14.66 -16.37
C LEU A 141 6.22 -15.57 -15.14
N GLN A 142 5.22 -15.64 -14.26
CA GLN A 142 5.25 -16.54 -13.10
C GLN A 142 5.39 -18.01 -13.52
N ARG A 143 4.73 -18.43 -14.61
CA ARG A 143 4.86 -19.78 -15.17
C ARG A 143 6.30 -20.07 -15.61
N LEU A 144 6.94 -19.15 -16.33
CA LEU A 144 8.32 -19.29 -16.80
C LEU A 144 9.32 -19.33 -15.64
N ILE A 145 9.15 -18.48 -14.63
CA ILE A 145 10.00 -18.45 -13.43
C ILE A 145 9.90 -19.76 -12.66
N SER A 146 8.68 -20.29 -12.51
CA SER A 146 8.44 -21.58 -11.88
C SER A 146 9.10 -22.72 -12.65
N TYR A 147 9.02 -22.71 -13.99
CA TYR A 147 9.65 -23.70 -14.85
C TYR A 147 11.18 -23.69 -14.76
N LEU A 148 11.77 -22.50 -14.66
CA LEU A 148 13.22 -22.31 -14.55
C LEU A 148 13.74 -22.41 -13.10
N HIS A 149 12.85 -22.66 -12.11
CA HIS A 149 13.18 -22.69 -10.68
C HIS A 149 13.94 -21.44 -10.19
N LEU A 150 13.58 -20.26 -10.71
CA LEU A 150 14.24 -19.00 -10.34
C LEU A 150 13.74 -18.48 -9.00
N SER A 151 14.61 -17.78 -8.28
CA SER A 151 14.30 -17.23 -6.95
C SER A 151 13.30 -16.07 -7.01
N ARG A 152 12.61 -15.81 -5.90
CA ARG A 152 11.66 -14.69 -5.76
C ARG A 152 12.31 -13.33 -6.02
N ALA A 153 13.58 -13.18 -5.67
CA ALA A 153 14.32 -11.94 -5.92
C ALA A 153 14.48 -11.64 -7.41
N VAL A 154 14.68 -12.68 -8.24
CA VAL A 154 14.73 -12.52 -9.70
C VAL A 154 13.34 -12.17 -10.23
N HIS A 155 12.29 -12.82 -9.72
CA HIS A 155 10.91 -12.50 -10.08
C HIS A 155 10.57 -11.03 -9.83
N GLU A 156 10.84 -10.52 -8.63
CA GLU A 156 10.57 -9.12 -8.29
C GLU A 156 11.36 -8.14 -9.16
N LYS A 157 12.62 -8.47 -9.51
CA LYS A 157 13.44 -7.65 -10.40
C LYS A 157 12.86 -7.62 -11.82
N VAL A 158 12.55 -8.78 -12.40
CA VAL A 158 12.01 -8.86 -13.77
C VAL A 158 10.64 -8.18 -13.85
N ALA A 159 9.79 -8.34 -12.83
CA ALA A 159 8.48 -7.72 -12.81
C ALA A 159 8.51 -6.18 -12.69
N LYS A 160 9.63 -5.62 -12.21
CA LYS A 160 9.82 -4.18 -12.05
C LYS A 160 10.37 -3.48 -13.31
N LEU A 161 10.98 -4.26 -14.23
CA LEU A 161 11.50 -3.77 -15.50
C LEU A 161 10.36 -3.42 -16.47
#